data_AF-A0A926JWW5-F1
#
_entry.id   AF-A0A926JWW5-F1
#
_cell.length_a   1.000
_cell.length_b   1.000
_cell.length_c   1.000
_cell.angle_alpha   90.00
_cell.angle_beta   90.00
_cell.angle_gamma   90.00
#
_symmetry.space_group_name_H-M   'P 1'
#
loop_
_entity.id
_entity.type
_entity.pdbx_description
1 polymer ?
#
loop_
_entity_poly.entity_id
_entity_poly.type
_entity_poly.pdbx_seq_one_letter_code
_entity_poly.pdbx_strand_id
1 'polypeptide(L)'
;MPPSAPVRTRTLLEVACDESGSEGEKLVGGSTHVFAHASIDVTTERALDTIERVRVEARSPATEVKASVVLRPQNWRLLEWLLGEDGPFLGHAQVHLADKALHLTGRMVALLGGPAPPQDSGRQAVFLYEVARRRLGPARWEAVLADFNDIVRARSPEEAAASARSLRARLLELDELRAPVEGLVEGVPVDDVGLDRLVGHGRTVLDPIVPALADVLRRWGAEGRPLWVVHDVQATLTDAAIRTAVGSSPGGPSNALEGITFVDSQDDARVQLADFLAGAARRIAAHVLEGRADPALVDLIAPYVSPRSTWLAAWPSDGSA
;
A
#
# COMPACT_ATOMS: atom_id res chain seq x y z
N MET A 1 27.77 36.59 -22.11
CA MET A 1 27.65 35.76 -20.89
C MET A 1 26.49 34.81 -21.09
N PRO A 2 26.64 33.49 -20.88
CA PRO A 2 25.48 32.62 -20.83
C PRO A 2 24.68 32.92 -19.56
N PRO A 3 23.34 32.76 -19.58
CA PRO A 3 22.51 33.00 -18.41
C PRO A 3 22.89 32.03 -17.30
N SER A 4 23.17 32.57 -16.11
CA SER A 4 23.41 31.80 -14.90
C SER A 4 22.22 30.85 -14.66
N ALA A 5 22.51 29.56 -14.52
CA ALA A 5 21.51 28.59 -14.08
C ALA A 5 20.85 29.09 -12.78
N PRO A 6 19.52 29.03 -12.65
CA PRO A 6 18.85 29.50 -11.44
C PRO A 6 19.40 28.73 -10.24
N VAL A 7 19.84 29.48 -9.23
CA VAL A 7 20.33 28.94 -7.96
C VAL A 7 19.21 28.13 -7.32
N ARG A 8 19.37 26.80 -7.24
CA ARG A 8 18.46 25.90 -6.52
C ARG A 8 18.55 26.23 -5.03
N THR A 9 17.64 27.06 -4.55
CA THR A 9 17.61 27.65 -3.19
C THR A 9 16.79 26.83 -2.17
N ARG A 10 16.35 25.62 -2.51
CA ARG A 10 15.58 24.77 -1.59
C ARG A 10 16.41 23.58 -1.15
N THR A 11 16.56 23.43 0.17
CA THR A 11 17.15 22.24 0.80
C THR A 11 16.36 21.00 0.38
N LEU A 12 17.06 20.03 -0.22
CA LEU A 12 16.53 18.72 -0.58
C LEU A 12 15.81 18.10 0.62
N LEU A 13 14.63 17.54 0.40
CA LEU A 13 13.92 16.72 1.36
C LEU A 13 14.22 15.25 1.04
N GLU A 14 14.79 14.52 1.98
CA GLU A 14 15.01 13.08 1.84
C GLU A 14 14.00 12.34 2.70
N VAL A 15 13.24 11.42 2.09
CA VAL A 15 12.25 10.62 2.79
C VAL A 15 12.61 9.15 2.65
N ALA A 16 12.79 8.48 3.79
CA ALA A 16 13.07 7.05 3.83
C ALA A 16 11.76 6.25 3.82
N CYS A 17 11.71 5.17 3.07
CA CYS A 17 10.51 4.37 2.86
C CYS A 17 10.77 2.88 2.96
N ASP A 18 9.78 2.15 3.45
CA ASP A 18 9.73 0.69 3.40
C ASP A 18 8.27 0.21 3.40
N GLU A 19 8.04 -1.06 3.06
CA GLU A 19 6.75 -1.71 3.10
C GLU A 19 6.67 -2.92 4.02
N SER A 20 5.45 -3.30 4.35
CA SER A 20 5.16 -4.55 5.03
C SER A 20 3.94 -5.22 4.44
N GLY A 21 3.96 -6.55 4.40
CA GLY A 21 2.88 -7.35 3.84
C GLY A 21 2.93 -7.49 2.32
N SER A 22 4.05 -7.19 1.66
CA SER A 22 4.26 -7.62 0.27
C SER A 22 4.53 -9.13 0.24
N GLU A 23 3.77 -9.89 -0.55
CA GLU A 23 3.91 -11.34 -0.69
C GLU A 23 4.12 -11.74 -2.16
N GLY A 24 4.87 -10.90 -2.87
CA GLY A 24 5.20 -11.07 -4.28
C GLY A 24 3.95 -11.18 -5.15
N GLU A 25 3.64 -12.39 -5.60
CA GLU A 25 2.56 -12.65 -6.56
C GLU A 25 1.18 -12.82 -5.95
N LYS A 26 1.09 -12.98 -4.63
CA LYS A 26 -0.16 -13.25 -3.94
C LYS A 26 -0.67 -12.01 -3.22
N LEU A 27 -1.64 -11.34 -3.83
CA LEU A 27 -2.37 -10.24 -3.17
C LEU A 27 -3.53 -10.77 -2.31
N VAL A 28 -4.08 -11.93 -2.65
CA VAL A 28 -5.09 -12.65 -1.88
C VAL A 28 -4.66 -14.11 -1.69
N GLY A 29 -5.19 -14.78 -0.66
CA GLY A 29 -4.80 -16.15 -0.32
C GLY A 29 -3.35 -16.29 0.19
N GLY A 30 -2.71 -15.16 0.53
CA GLY A 30 -1.42 -15.10 1.23
C GLY A 30 -1.59 -15.16 2.75
N SER A 31 -0.48 -14.97 3.47
CA SER A 31 -0.46 -14.90 4.94
C SER A 31 -0.84 -13.52 5.48
N THR A 32 -0.95 -12.50 4.61
CA THR A 32 -1.26 -11.12 4.99
C THR A 32 -2.37 -10.54 4.12
N HIS A 33 -3.39 -9.96 4.76
CA HIS A 33 -4.52 -9.29 4.10
C HIS A 33 -4.33 -7.77 3.95
N VAL A 34 -3.30 -7.22 4.61
CA VAL A 34 -2.98 -5.79 4.60
C VAL A 34 -1.58 -5.57 4.05
N PHE A 35 -1.47 -4.59 3.17
CA PHE A 35 -0.20 -3.98 2.78
C PHE A 35 -0.06 -2.63 3.50
N ALA A 36 1.13 -2.32 3.99
CA ALA A 36 1.46 -1.01 4.54
C ALA A 36 2.73 -0.49 3.89
N HIS A 37 2.77 0.80 3.58
CA HIS A 37 3.96 1.49 3.12
C HIS A 37 4.19 2.68 4.03
N ALA A 38 5.34 2.74 4.68
CA ALA A 38 5.70 3.84 5.55
C ALA A 38 6.70 4.76 4.85
N SER A 39 6.57 6.05 5.13
CA SER A 39 7.50 7.09 4.66
C SER A 39 7.83 8.03 5.82
N ILE A 40 9.10 8.34 6.02
CA ILE A 40 9.58 9.14 7.15
C ILE A 40 10.61 10.20 6.72
N ASP A 41 10.47 11.41 7.25
CA ASP A 41 11.43 12.52 7.14
C ASP A 41 12.17 12.66 8.48
N VAL A 42 13.25 11.89 8.64
CA VAL A 42 14.12 11.92 9.82
C VAL A 42 15.58 11.91 9.41
N THR A 43 16.42 12.59 10.19
CA THR A 43 17.86 12.54 9.99
C THR A 43 18.42 11.16 10.34
N THR A 44 19.54 10.80 9.72
CA THR A 44 20.24 9.53 10.02
C THR A 44 20.65 9.45 11.50
N GLU A 45 21.13 10.55 12.09
CA GLU A 45 21.48 10.61 13.51
C GLU A 45 20.29 10.28 14.42
N ARG A 46 19.13 10.92 14.17
CA ARG A 46 17.90 10.66 14.95
C ARG A 46 17.41 9.23 14.76
N ALA A 47 17.52 8.68 13.55
CA ALA A 47 17.15 7.29 13.27
C ALA A 47 18.04 6.30 14.04
N LEU A 48 19.36 6.52 14.04
CA LEU A 48 20.33 5.70 14.79
C LEU A 48 20.05 5.74 16.29
N ASP A 49 19.89 6.93 16.87
CA ASP A 49 19.57 7.10 18.30
C ASP A 49 18.25 6.41 18.68
N THR A 50 17.25 6.50 17.80
CA THR A 50 15.95 5.85 17.99
C THR A 50 16.10 4.33 17.99
N ILE A 51 16.79 3.77 16.99
CA ILE A 51 17.00 2.32 16.88
C ILE A 51 17.80 1.80 18.07
N GLU A 52 18.84 2.51 18.50
CA GLU A 52 19.64 2.11 19.66
C GLU A 52 18.80 2.11 20.94
N ARG A 53 17.97 3.14 21.16
CA ARG A 53 17.03 3.17 22.28
C ARG A 53 16.05 1.98 22.23
N VAL A 54 15.47 1.70 21.06
CA VAL A 54 14.57 0.56 20.86
C VAL A 54 15.27 -0.75 21.20
N ARG A 55 16.51 -0.95 20.76
CA ARG A 55 17.31 -2.15 21.05
C ARG A 55 17.54 -2.34 22.54
N VAL A 56 17.97 -1.28 23.23
CA VAL A 56 18.24 -1.29 24.67
C VAL A 56 16.97 -1.57 25.47
N GLU A 57 15.89 -0.84 25.21
CA GLU A 57 14.65 -0.97 25.98
C GLU A 57 13.92 -2.28 25.71
N ALA A 58 13.87 -2.74 24.46
CA ALA A 58 13.28 -4.02 24.11
C ALA A 58 14.16 -5.23 24.48
N ARG A 59 15.39 -4.99 24.95
CA ARG A 59 16.41 -6.01 25.26
C ARG A 59 16.63 -6.97 24.09
N SER A 60 16.61 -6.44 22.87
CA SER A 60 16.76 -7.24 21.66
C SER A 60 18.24 -7.38 21.31
N PRO A 61 18.80 -8.60 21.16
CA PRO A 61 20.17 -8.78 20.71
C PRO A 61 20.32 -8.61 19.19
N ALA A 62 19.21 -8.45 18.46
CA ALA A 62 19.25 -8.33 17.01
C ALA A 62 19.90 -7.01 16.57
N THR A 63 20.66 -7.09 15.47
CA THR A 63 21.11 -5.90 14.73
C THR A 63 19.91 -5.15 14.18
N GLU A 64 18.92 -5.88 13.68
CA GLU A 64 17.66 -5.32 13.18
C GLU A 64 16.47 -5.68 14.09
N VAL A 65 15.87 -4.67 14.74
CA VAL A 65 14.67 -4.87 15.57
C VAL A 65 13.41 -4.74 14.74
N LYS A 66 12.76 -5.87 14.47
CA LYS A 66 11.47 -5.90 13.76
C LYS A 66 10.32 -5.40 14.63
N ALA A 67 9.28 -4.86 14.00
CA ALA A 67 8.06 -4.36 14.66
C ALA A 67 7.40 -5.38 15.61
N SER A 68 7.52 -6.69 15.31
CA SER A 68 6.98 -7.76 16.15
C SER A 68 7.57 -7.81 17.57
N VAL A 69 8.72 -7.15 17.80
CA VAL A 69 9.33 -7.03 19.12
C VAL A 69 8.59 -6.00 19.98
N VAL A 70 8.29 -4.82 19.45
CA VAL A 70 7.62 -3.75 20.21
C VAL A 70 6.12 -3.96 20.37
N LEU A 71 5.51 -4.71 19.46
CA LEU A 71 4.09 -5.05 19.49
C LEU A 71 3.77 -6.09 20.57
N ARG A 72 4.78 -6.60 21.29
CA ARG A 72 4.58 -7.49 22.43
C ARG A 72 4.09 -6.67 23.61
N PRO A 73 3.13 -7.17 24.42
CA PRO A 73 2.58 -6.43 25.54
C PRO A 73 3.64 -5.87 26.51
N GLN A 74 4.74 -6.60 26.75
CA GLN A 74 5.82 -6.12 27.62
C GLN A 74 6.54 -4.86 27.11
N ASN A 75 6.46 -4.57 25.81
CA ASN A 75 7.14 -3.46 25.16
C ASN A 75 6.17 -2.36 24.73
N TRP A 76 4.92 -2.40 25.21
CA TRP A 76 3.89 -1.42 24.83
C TRP A 76 4.36 0.02 25.08
N ARG A 77 4.94 0.31 26.25
CA ARG A 77 5.44 1.66 26.56
C ARG A 77 6.45 2.20 25.54
N LEU A 78 7.23 1.32 24.93
CA LEU A 78 8.18 1.68 23.88
C LEU A 78 7.44 2.02 22.57
N LEU A 79 6.37 1.28 22.25
CA LEU A 79 5.49 1.59 21.11
C LEU A 79 4.74 2.92 21.32
N GLU A 80 4.21 3.16 22.52
CA GLU A 80 3.61 4.44 22.92
C GLU A 80 4.58 5.60 22.79
N TRP A 81 5.83 5.45 23.24
CA TRP A 81 6.83 6.48 23.04
C TRP A 81 7.12 6.72 21.55
N LEU A 82 7.29 5.66 20.75
CA LEU A 82 7.60 5.79 19.33
C LEU A 82 6.52 6.55 18.56
N LEU A 83 5.25 6.22 18.83
CA LEU A 83 4.09 6.78 18.15
C LEU A 83 3.45 7.97 18.90
N GLY A 84 4.02 8.36 20.03
CA GLY A 84 3.55 9.47 20.86
C GLY A 84 4.17 10.81 20.49
N GLU A 85 3.78 11.86 21.21
CA GLU A 85 4.24 13.24 20.96
C GLU A 85 5.75 13.42 21.13
N ASP A 86 6.35 12.70 22.08
CA ASP A 86 7.80 12.70 22.34
C ASP A 86 8.58 11.74 21.42
N GLY A 87 7.89 11.10 20.48
CA GLY A 87 8.43 10.10 19.58
C GLY A 87 9.18 10.67 18.36
N PRO A 88 9.87 9.82 17.58
CA PRO A 88 10.50 10.23 16.34
C PRO A 88 9.52 10.50 15.21
N PHE A 89 8.28 9.97 15.28
CA PHE A 89 7.41 9.88 14.13
C PHE A 89 6.42 11.03 13.97
N LEU A 90 5.90 11.60 15.06
CA LEU A 90 4.79 12.55 14.96
C LEU A 90 5.15 13.76 14.10
N GLY A 91 4.35 14.03 13.07
CA GLY A 91 4.60 15.07 12.07
C GLY A 91 5.66 14.73 11.01
N HIS A 92 6.49 13.72 11.26
CA HIS A 92 7.62 13.29 10.42
C HIS A 92 7.39 11.95 9.71
N ALA A 93 6.20 11.36 9.83
CA ALA A 93 5.90 10.07 9.25
C ALA A 93 4.49 10.01 8.66
N GLN A 94 4.32 9.15 7.66
CA GLN A 94 3.04 8.78 7.09
C GLN A 94 3.04 7.31 6.68
N VAL A 95 1.91 6.64 6.86
CA VAL A 95 1.66 5.27 6.41
C VAL A 95 0.50 5.25 5.41
N HIS A 96 0.72 4.67 4.24
CA HIS A 96 -0.34 4.26 3.34
C HIS A 96 -0.72 2.81 3.64
N LEU A 97 -1.99 2.57 3.98
CA LEU A 97 -2.52 1.23 4.19
C LEU A 97 -3.36 0.79 2.99
N ALA A 98 -3.32 -0.50 2.66
CA ALA A 98 -4.22 -1.10 1.71
C ALA A 98 -4.77 -2.43 2.23
N ASP A 99 -6.10 -2.51 2.38
CA ASP A 99 -6.82 -3.79 2.38
C ASP A 99 -6.63 -4.39 0.98
N LYS A 100 -5.86 -5.49 0.89
CA LYS A 100 -5.48 -6.06 -0.40
C LYS A 100 -6.67 -6.57 -1.19
N ALA A 101 -7.71 -7.08 -0.51
CA ALA A 101 -8.90 -7.57 -1.19
C ALA A 101 -9.72 -6.41 -1.78
N LEU A 102 -9.85 -5.29 -1.04
CA LEU A 102 -10.46 -4.08 -1.57
C LEU A 102 -9.64 -3.47 -2.71
N HIS A 103 -8.31 -3.39 -2.56
CA HIS A 103 -7.41 -2.91 -3.61
C HIS A 103 -7.56 -3.73 -4.89
N LEU A 104 -7.52 -5.06 -4.78
CA LEU A 104 -7.66 -5.95 -5.92
C LEU A 104 -9.06 -5.89 -6.55
N THR A 105 -10.10 -5.67 -5.75
CA THR A 105 -11.46 -5.36 -6.25
C THR A 105 -11.44 -4.10 -7.12
N GLY A 106 -10.76 -3.04 -6.66
CA GLY A 106 -10.59 -1.81 -7.43
C GLY A 106 -9.86 -2.02 -8.75
N ARG A 107 -8.80 -2.85 -8.76
CA ARG A 107 -8.09 -3.20 -10.00
C ARG A 107 -8.95 -4.03 -10.95
N MET A 108 -9.75 -4.96 -10.43
CA MET A 108 -10.68 -5.75 -11.23
C MET A 108 -11.74 -4.85 -11.89
N VAL A 109 -12.34 -3.94 -11.13
CA VAL A 109 -13.30 -2.96 -11.68
C VAL A 109 -12.63 -2.05 -12.71
N ALA A 110 -11.40 -1.59 -12.47
CA ALA A 110 -10.71 -0.71 -13.41
C ALA A 110 -10.27 -1.38 -14.72
N LEU A 111 -9.98 -2.68 -14.69
CA LEU A 111 -9.45 -3.43 -15.84
C LEU A 111 -10.53 -4.19 -16.62
N LEU A 112 -11.60 -4.61 -15.95
CA LEU A 112 -12.72 -5.33 -16.56
C LEU A 112 -13.96 -4.46 -16.72
N GLY A 113 -14.15 -3.46 -15.86
CA GLY A 113 -15.26 -2.53 -15.98
C GLY A 113 -15.16 -1.72 -17.27
N GLY A 114 -16.31 -1.45 -17.88
CA GLY A 114 -16.40 -0.59 -19.05
C GLY A 114 -15.84 0.81 -18.81
N PRO A 115 -15.77 1.66 -19.84
CA PRO A 115 -15.20 3.01 -19.72
C PRO A 115 -16.02 3.85 -18.72
N ALA A 116 -15.50 4.00 -17.50
CA ALA A 116 -16.04 4.85 -16.46
C ALA A 116 -14.97 5.85 -15.98
N PRO A 117 -15.37 7.05 -15.53
CA PRO A 117 -14.45 7.96 -14.86
C PRO A 117 -13.80 7.31 -13.63
N PRO A 118 -12.52 7.58 -13.31
CA PRO A 118 -11.81 6.94 -12.20
C PRO A 118 -12.51 7.07 -10.82
N GLN A 119 -13.20 8.18 -10.59
CA GLN A 119 -13.95 8.41 -9.35
C GLN A 119 -15.14 7.46 -9.21
N ASP A 120 -15.80 7.16 -10.32
CA ASP A 120 -16.94 6.25 -10.37
C ASP A 120 -16.46 4.80 -10.22
N SER A 121 -15.31 4.45 -10.82
CA SER A 121 -14.67 3.15 -10.62
C SER A 121 -14.30 2.90 -9.15
N GLY A 122 -13.80 3.91 -8.44
CA GLY A 122 -13.49 3.80 -7.01
C GLY A 122 -14.72 3.54 -6.15
N ARG A 123 -15.82 4.26 -6.41
CA ARG A 123 -17.11 4.05 -5.71
C ARG A 123 -17.71 2.68 -6.01
N GLN A 124 -17.66 2.26 -7.28
CA GLN A 124 -18.13 0.95 -7.71
C GLN A 124 -17.33 -0.17 -7.04
N ALA A 125 -16.01 -0.03 -6.90
CA ALA A 125 -15.17 -1.01 -6.25
C ALA A 125 -15.49 -1.19 -4.76
N VAL A 126 -15.65 -0.08 -4.02
CA VAL A 126 -16.07 -0.12 -2.60
C VAL A 126 -17.41 -0.82 -2.45
N PHE A 127 -18.40 -0.41 -3.25
CA PHE A 127 -19.73 -0.99 -3.20
C PHE A 127 -19.74 -2.48 -3.55
N LEU A 128 -19.02 -2.89 -4.59
CA LEU A 128 -18.87 -4.30 -4.96
C LEU A 128 -18.21 -5.10 -3.83
N TYR A 129 -17.13 -4.59 -3.26
CA TYR A 129 -16.41 -5.23 -2.16
C TYR A 129 -17.33 -5.48 -0.96
N GLU A 130 -18.08 -4.46 -0.53
CA GLU A 130 -19.04 -4.58 0.58
C GLU A 130 -20.15 -5.60 0.28
N VAL A 131 -20.77 -5.50 -0.90
CA VAL A 131 -21.88 -6.39 -1.28
C VAL A 131 -21.40 -7.82 -1.41
N ALA A 132 -20.27 -8.05 -2.08
CA ALA A 132 -19.71 -9.39 -2.29
C ALA A 132 -19.30 -10.03 -0.96
N ARG A 133 -18.62 -9.29 -0.07
CA ARG A 133 -18.27 -9.81 1.26
C ARG A 133 -19.51 -10.17 2.10
N ARG A 134 -20.57 -9.36 2.03
CA ARG A 134 -21.82 -9.63 2.75
C ARG A 134 -22.61 -10.80 2.17
N ARG A 135 -22.66 -10.94 0.84
CA ARG A 135 -23.49 -11.93 0.14
C ARG A 135 -22.80 -13.30 0.00
N LEU A 136 -21.52 -13.31 -0.33
CA LEU A 136 -20.74 -14.54 -0.52
C LEU A 136 -19.96 -14.98 0.72
N GLY A 137 -19.62 -14.03 1.59
CA GLY A 137 -18.62 -14.20 2.63
C GLY A 137 -17.18 -13.95 2.14
N PRO A 138 -16.23 -13.66 3.05
CA PRO A 138 -14.86 -13.29 2.69
C PRO A 138 -14.13 -14.35 1.85
N ALA A 139 -14.18 -15.62 2.24
CA ALA A 139 -13.43 -16.68 1.57
C ALA A 139 -13.86 -16.90 0.11
N ARG A 140 -15.17 -16.85 -0.18
CA ARG A 140 -15.68 -16.99 -1.55
C ARG A 140 -15.34 -15.77 -2.39
N TRP A 141 -15.34 -14.57 -1.79
CA TRP A 141 -14.90 -13.37 -2.48
C TRP A 141 -13.41 -13.39 -2.79
N GLU A 142 -12.56 -13.82 -1.85
CA GLU A 142 -11.13 -14.01 -2.10
C GLU A 142 -10.87 -15.01 -3.23
N ALA A 143 -11.70 -16.05 -3.39
CA ALA A 143 -11.58 -16.98 -4.52
C ALA A 143 -11.88 -16.30 -5.87
N VAL A 144 -12.87 -15.40 -5.93
CA VAL A 144 -13.15 -14.59 -7.14
C VAL A 144 -11.93 -13.71 -7.47
N LEU A 145 -11.39 -13.03 -6.46
CA LEU A 145 -10.23 -12.17 -6.62
C LEU A 145 -8.96 -12.94 -6.99
N ALA A 146 -8.80 -14.17 -6.49
CA ALA A 146 -7.69 -15.05 -6.84
C ALA A 146 -7.73 -15.41 -8.32
N ASP A 147 -8.91 -15.79 -8.86
CA ASP A 147 -9.07 -16.07 -10.28
C ASP A 147 -8.68 -14.84 -11.14
N PHE A 148 -9.08 -13.63 -10.73
CA PHE A 148 -8.66 -12.40 -11.40
C PHE A 148 -7.14 -12.14 -11.34
N ASN A 149 -6.54 -12.29 -10.16
CA ASN A 149 -5.09 -12.18 -9.98
C ASN A 149 -4.33 -13.16 -10.89
N ASP A 150 -4.83 -14.39 -10.99
CA ASP A 150 -4.18 -15.47 -11.73
C ASP A 150 -4.27 -15.26 -13.24
N ILE A 151 -5.35 -14.63 -13.76
CA ILE A 151 -5.39 -14.21 -15.17
C ILE A 151 -4.28 -13.21 -15.47
N VAL A 152 -4.18 -12.13 -14.68
CA VAL A 152 -3.20 -11.04 -14.93
C VAL A 152 -1.76 -11.54 -14.75
N ARG A 153 -1.54 -12.54 -13.91
CA ARG A 153 -0.22 -13.13 -13.62
C ARG A 153 0.07 -14.43 -14.37
N ALA A 154 -0.80 -14.82 -15.30
CA ALA A 154 -0.66 -16.05 -16.06
C ALA A 154 0.67 -16.09 -16.83
N ARG A 155 1.29 -17.26 -16.88
CA ARG A 155 2.56 -17.51 -17.59
C ARG A 155 2.35 -18.12 -18.96
N SER A 156 1.11 -18.53 -19.26
CA SER A 156 0.70 -19.06 -20.55
C SER A 156 -0.73 -18.64 -20.89
N PRO A 157 -1.11 -18.63 -22.18
CA PRO A 157 -2.49 -18.41 -22.61
C PRO A 157 -3.47 -19.43 -22.01
N GLU A 158 -3.05 -20.67 -21.82
CA GLU A 158 -3.88 -21.73 -21.24
C GLU A 158 -4.24 -21.44 -19.77
N GLU A 159 -3.26 -21.01 -18.97
CA GLU A 159 -3.47 -20.59 -17.57
C GLU A 159 -4.42 -19.39 -17.49
N ALA A 160 -4.21 -18.39 -18.36
CA ALA A 160 -5.07 -17.20 -18.44
C ALA A 160 -6.51 -17.59 -18.78
N ALA A 161 -6.71 -18.43 -19.80
CA ALA A 161 -8.02 -18.87 -20.25
C ALA A 161 -8.75 -19.73 -19.19
N ALA A 162 -8.02 -20.60 -18.47
CA ALA A 162 -8.59 -21.39 -17.39
C ALA A 162 -9.10 -20.51 -16.24
N SER A 163 -8.27 -19.55 -15.82
CA SER A 163 -8.61 -18.60 -14.74
C SER A 163 -9.75 -17.67 -15.15
N ALA A 164 -9.80 -17.24 -16.42
CA ALA A 164 -10.88 -16.43 -16.96
C ALA A 164 -12.23 -17.16 -16.97
N ARG A 165 -12.25 -18.45 -17.34
CA ARG A 165 -13.47 -19.27 -17.25
C ARG A 165 -13.95 -19.40 -15.81
N SER A 166 -13.05 -19.62 -14.85
CA SER A 166 -13.39 -19.71 -13.42
C SER A 166 -13.95 -18.38 -12.89
N LEU A 167 -13.25 -17.27 -13.17
CA LEU A 167 -13.67 -15.92 -12.80
C LEU A 167 -15.09 -15.64 -13.31
N ARG A 168 -15.32 -15.87 -14.60
CA ARG A 168 -16.62 -15.61 -15.24
C ARG A 168 -17.75 -16.42 -14.60
N ALA A 169 -17.51 -17.71 -14.30
CA ALA A 169 -18.50 -18.55 -13.63
C ALA A 169 -18.86 -18.01 -12.23
N ARG A 170 -17.87 -17.60 -11.44
CA ARG A 170 -18.11 -17.03 -10.10
C ARG A 170 -18.80 -15.67 -10.14
N LEU A 171 -18.50 -14.83 -11.15
CA LEU A 171 -19.18 -13.56 -11.35
C LEU A 171 -20.64 -13.75 -11.76
N LEU A 172 -20.97 -14.79 -12.54
CA LEU A 172 -22.35 -15.15 -12.85
C LEU A 172 -23.12 -15.59 -11.59
N GLU A 173 -22.51 -16.39 -10.71
CA GLU A 173 -23.12 -16.73 -9.41
C GLU A 173 -23.43 -15.48 -8.57
N LEU A 174 -22.57 -14.45 -8.65
CA LEU A 174 -22.80 -13.17 -7.97
C LEU A 174 -23.97 -12.38 -8.56
N ASP A 175 -24.07 -12.33 -9.89
CA ASP A 175 -25.17 -11.65 -10.58
C ASP A 175 -26.52 -12.28 -10.21
N GLU A 176 -26.58 -13.62 -10.15
CA GLU A 176 -27.76 -14.37 -9.70
C GLU A 176 -28.18 -14.02 -8.26
N LEU A 177 -27.21 -13.69 -7.40
CA LEU A 177 -27.45 -13.20 -6.04
C LEU A 177 -27.88 -11.73 -5.99
N ARG A 178 -28.10 -11.10 -7.15
CA ARG A 178 -28.36 -9.67 -7.32
C ARG A 178 -27.28 -8.82 -6.65
N ALA A 179 -26.03 -9.30 -6.69
CA ALA A 179 -24.86 -8.50 -6.37
C ALA A 179 -24.48 -7.75 -7.66
N PRO A 180 -24.37 -6.42 -7.62
CA PRO A 180 -24.13 -5.62 -8.82
C PRO A 180 -22.72 -5.90 -9.35
N VAL A 181 -22.65 -6.68 -10.43
CA VAL A 181 -21.43 -6.99 -11.20
C VAL A 181 -21.50 -6.38 -12.60
N GLU A 182 -22.26 -5.30 -12.76
CA GLU A 182 -22.61 -4.72 -14.06
C GLU A 182 -21.35 -4.46 -14.91
N GLY A 183 -21.31 -5.12 -16.08
CA GLY A 183 -20.21 -5.02 -17.03
C GLY A 183 -18.96 -5.84 -16.68
N LEU A 184 -18.86 -6.44 -15.49
CA LEU A 184 -17.69 -7.24 -15.11
C LEU A 184 -17.69 -8.61 -15.76
N VAL A 185 -18.85 -9.27 -15.85
CA VAL A 185 -18.97 -10.59 -16.51
C VAL A 185 -18.63 -10.45 -18.00
N GLU A 186 -19.13 -9.41 -18.65
CA GLU A 186 -18.84 -9.06 -20.05
C GLU A 186 -17.41 -8.59 -20.24
N GLY A 187 -16.83 -7.97 -19.21
CA GLY A 187 -15.46 -7.51 -19.18
C GLY A 187 -14.41 -8.62 -19.09
N VAL A 188 -14.78 -9.82 -18.63
CA VAL A 188 -13.87 -10.97 -18.61
C VAL A 188 -13.60 -11.42 -20.06
N PRO A 189 -12.35 -11.32 -20.56
CA PRO A 189 -12.04 -11.75 -21.92
C PRO A 189 -12.26 -13.24 -22.14
N VAL A 190 -12.81 -13.59 -23.30
CA VAL A 190 -13.01 -15.00 -23.73
C VAL A 190 -12.15 -15.38 -24.94
N ASP A 191 -11.53 -14.39 -25.58
CA ASP A 191 -10.62 -14.56 -26.71
C ASP A 191 -9.16 -14.29 -26.30
N ASP A 192 -8.24 -14.85 -27.09
CA ASP A 192 -6.79 -14.77 -26.82
C ASP A 192 -6.28 -13.33 -26.83
N VAL A 193 -6.82 -12.46 -27.68
CA VAL A 193 -6.38 -11.06 -27.82
C VAL A 193 -6.68 -10.26 -26.55
N GLY A 194 -7.88 -10.44 -25.99
CA GLY A 194 -8.28 -9.78 -24.75
C GLY A 194 -7.52 -10.32 -23.55
N LEU A 195 -7.26 -11.63 -23.50
CA LEU A 195 -6.44 -12.25 -22.44
C LEU A 195 -4.99 -11.76 -22.50
N ASP A 196 -4.38 -11.75 -23.69
CA ASP A 196 -3.03 -11.23 -23.90
C ASP A 196 -2.93 -9.75 -23.52
N ARG A 197 -3.97 -8.96 -23.78
CA ARG A 197 -4.03 -7.57 -23.34
C ARG A 197 -4.06 -7.46 -21.81
N LEU A 198 -4.84 -8.30 -21.14
CA LEU A 198 -4.96 -8.29 -19.68
C LEU A 198 -3.65 -8.72 -19.01
N VAL A 199 -3.02 -9.79 -19.49
CA VAL A 199 -1.67 -10.23 -19.10
C VAL A 199 -0.62 -9.14 -19.40
N GLY A 200 -0.74 -8.49 -20.55
CA GLY A 200 0.16 -7.44 -21.03
C GLY A 200 0.19 -6.16 -20.20
N HIS A 201 -0.80 -5.94 -19.31
CA HIS A 201 -0.72 -4.85 -18.32
C HIS A 201 0.45 -5.04 -17.33
N GLY A 202 0.94 -6.27 -17.20
CA GLY A 202 2.12 -6.61 -16.42
C GLY A 202 1.87 -6.70 -14.91
N ARG A 203 2.83 -7.29 -14.19
CA ARG A 203 2.71 -7.61 -12.76
C ARG A 203 2.45 -6.41 -11.84
N THR A 204 2.99 -5.24 -12.19
CA THR A 204 2.94 -4.04 -11.35
C THR A 204 1.56 -3.38 -11.34
N VAL A 205 0.69 -3.71 -12.29
CA VAL A 205 -0.67 -3.13 -12.39
C VAL A 205 -1.54 -3.48 -11.18
N LEU A 206 -1.23 -4.57 -10.48
CA LEU A 206 -1.96 -5.00 -9.29
C LEU A 206 -1.28 -4.58 -7.99
N ASP A 207 -0.04 -4.07 -8.05
CA ASP A 207 0.75 -3.85 -6.86
C ASP A 207 0.30 -2.59 -6.08
N PRO A 208 0.01 -2.68 -4.77
CA PRO A 208 -0.32 -1.52 -3.94
C PRO A 208 0.87 -0.55 -3.73
N ILE A 209 2.10 -0.91 -4.10
CA ILE A 209 3.25 0.01 -4.01
C ILE A 209 3.09 1.27 -4.88
N VAL A 210 2.42 1.16 -6.03
CA VAL A 210 2.24 2.29 -6.95
C VAL A 210 1.36 3.39 -6.34
N PRO A 211 0.14 3.10 -5.85
CA PRO A 211 -0.66 4.12 -5.17
C PRO A 211 -0.01 4.61 -3.87
N ALA A 212 0.73 3.75 -3.15
CA ALA A 212 1.47 4.13 -1.95
C ALA A 212 2.57 5.16 -2.25
N LEU A 213 3.42 4.90 -3.25
CA LEU A 213 4.43 5.86 -3.68
C LEU A 213 3.79 7.17 -4.16
N ALA A 214 2.69 7.10 -4.92
CA ALA A 214 1.97 8.30 -5.34
C ALA A 214 1.49 9.13 -4.13
N ASP A 215 1.19 8.47 -3.01
CA ASP A 215 0.81 9.12 -1.76
C ASP A 215 1.98 9.84 -1.09
N VAL A 216 3.14 9.18 -1.01
CA VAL A 216 4.40 9.78 -0.55
C VAL A 216 4.73 11.04 -1.36
N LEU A 217 4.67 10.94 -2.69
CA LEU A 217 4.97 12.08 -3.57
C LEU A 217 4.01 13.26 -3.32
N ARG A 218 2.72 12.98 -3.09
CA ARG A 218 1.75 14.03 -2.75
C ARG A 218 2.01 14.65 -1.39
N ARG A 219 2.27 13.83 -0.37
CA ARG A 219 2.49 14.29 1.01
C ARG A 219 3.72 15.19 1.10
N TRP A 220 4.87 14.65 0.68
CA TRP A 220 6.16 15.29 0.91
C TRP A 220 6.52 16.31 -0.17
N GLY A 221 6.02 16.11 -1.39
CA GLY A 221 6.18 17.13 -2.42
C GLY A 221 5.34 18.40 -2.16
N ALA A 222 4.30 18.34 -1.31
CA ALA A 222 3.42 19.49 -1.05
C ALA A 222 4.18 20.67 -0.41
N GLU A 223 5.32 20.38 0.21
CA GLU A 223 6.26 21.38 0.75
C GLU A 223 6.95 22.21 -0.34
N GLY A 224 6.81 21.82 -1.62
CA GLY A 224 7.44 22.49 -2.77
C GLY A 224 8.96 22.36 -2.79
N ARG A 225 9.55 21.58 -1.87
CA ARG A 225 10.98 21.25 -1.84
C ARG A 225 11.27 20.15 -2.85
N PRO A 226 12.46 20.16 -3.48
CA PRO A 226 12.94 18.98 -4.20
C PRO A 226 12.94 17.79 -3.25
N LEU A 227 12.45 16.65 -3.72
CA LEU A 227 12.23 15.42 -2.96
C LEU A 227 13.13 14.31 -3.51
N TRP A 228 13.83 13.64 -2.61
CA TRP A 228 14.55 12.42 -2.86
C TRP A 228 13.94 11.30 -2.02
N VAL A 229 13.64 10.17 -2.65
CA VAL A 229 13.13 9.00 -1.95
C VAL A 229 14.27 8.01 -1.73
N VAL A 230 14.48 7.60 -0.49
CA VAL A 230 15.36 6.48 -0.13
C VAL A 230 14.45 5.32 0.21
N HIS A 231 14.54 4.22 -0.50
CA HIS A 231 13.61 3.09 -0.36
C HIS A 231 14.38 1.81 -0.07
N ASP A 232 13.81 0.90 0.72
CA ASP A 232 14.31 -0.48 0.75
C ASP A 232 14.24 -1.10 -0.66
N VAL A 233 15.02 -2.14 -0.92
CA VAL A 233 15.05 -2.81 -2.22
C VAL A 233 13.68 -3.44 -2.52
N GLN A 234 12.92 -2.80 -3.41
CA GLN A 234 11.61 -3.28 -3.87
C GLN A 234 11.64 -3.67 -5.36
N ALA A 235 11.54 -4.97 -5.65
CA ALA A 235 11.59 -5.51 -7.01
C ALA A 235 10.45 -5.02 -7.91
N THR A 236 9.30 -4.66 -7.33
CA THR A 236 8.14 -4.23 -8.12
C THR A 236 8.13 -2.73 -8.42
N LEU A 237 9.00 -1.95 -7.77
CA LEU A 237 9.15 -0.51 -7.97
C LEU A 237 10.06 -0.18 -9.17
N THR A 238 9.70 -0.74 -10.32
CA THR A 238 10.37 -0.48 -11.61
C THR A 238 10.21 0.97 -12.08
N ASP A 239 11.03 1.43 -13.04
CA ASP A 239 10.87 2.75 -13.65
C ASP A 239 9.46 3.02 -14.18
N ALA A 240 8.78 1.99 -14.70
CA ALA A 240 7.40 2.11 -15.18
C ALA A 240 6.41 2.32 -14.02
N ALA A 241 6.60 1.61 -12.90
CA ALA A 241 5.82 1.80 -11.68
C ALA A 241 6.03 3.21 -11.10
N ILE A 242 7.28 3.68 -11.05
CA ILE A 242 7.63 5.04 -10.61
C ILE A 242 6.97 6.09 -11.50
N ARG A 243 7.08 5.98 -12.83
CA ARG A 243 6.40 6.89 -13.76
C ARG A 243 4.89 6.90 -13.58
N THR A 244 4.30 5.73 -13.33
CA THR A 244 2.86 5.61 -13.08
C THR A 244 2.46 6.32 -11.77
N ALA A 245 3.24 6.16 -10.69
CA ALA A 245 3.00 6.84 -9.43
C ALA A 245 3.11 8.37 -9.57
N VAL A 246 4.12 8.84 -10.30
CA VAL A 246 4.34 10.26 -10.64
C VAL A 246 3.15 10.81 -11.45
N GLY A 247 2.69 10.09 -12.47
CA GLY A 247 1.54 10.48 -13.31
C GLY A 247 0.19 10.42 -12.60
N SER A 248 0.06 9.57 -11.57
CA SER A 248 -1.15 9.39 -10.76
C SER A 248 -1.35 10.50 -9.71
N SER A 249 -0.56 11.58 -9.78
CA SER A 249 -0.72 12.76 -8.94
C SER A 249 -1.06 14.01 -9.78
N PRO A 250 -2.21 14.07 -10.49
CA PRO A 250 -2.57 15.21 -11.33
C PRO A 250 -2.73 16.48 -10.49
N GLY A 251 -2.03 17.55 -10.86
CA GLY A 251 -2.04 18.84 -10.15
C GLY A 251 -1.20 18.88 -8.87
N GLY A 252 -0.44 17.82 -8.58
CA GLY A 252 0.45 17.71 -7.43
C GLY A 252 1.95 17.75 -7.79
N PRO A 253 2.83 17.75 -6.78
CA PRO A 253 4.28 17.95 -6.86
C PRO A 253 5.05 16.75 -7.43
N SER A 254 4.54 16.11 -8.48
CA SER A 254 5.27 15.12 -9.29
C SER A 254 6.60 15.67 -9.82
N ASN A 255 6.68 17.00 -9.99
CA ASN A 255 7.89 17.72 -10.40
C ASN A 255 8.91 17.91 -9.26
N ALA A 256 8.52 17.61 -8.00
CA ALA A 256 9.43 17.69 -6.87
C ALA A 256 10.38 16.49 -6.80
N LEU A 257 9.97 15.33 -7.33
CA LEU A 257 10.81 14.13 -7.29
C LEU A 257 12.07 14.33 -8.16
N GLU A 258 13.22 14.44 -7.53
CA GLU A 258 14.53 14.54 -8.20
C GLU A 258 15.17 13.15 -8.40
N GLY A 259 14.81 12.17 -7.56
CA GLY A 259 15.36 10.82 -7.68
C GLY A 259 14.85 9.85 -6.61
N ILE A 260 15.13 8.58 -6.86
CA ILE A 260 14.90 7.47 -5.92
C ILE A 260 16.19 6.66 -5.84
N THR A 261 16.62 6.34 -4.61
CA THR A 261 17.72 5.40 -4.35
C THR A 261 17.18 4.19 -3.61
N PHE A 262 17.62 3.01 -4.01
CA PHE A 262 17.37 1.77 -3.30
C PHE A 262 18.56 1.42 -2.42
N VAL A 263 18.31 1.12 -1.14
CA VAL A 263 19.31 0.75 -0.14
C VAL A 263 18.87 -0.51 0.58
N ASP A 264 19.80 -1.22 1.21
CA ASP A 264 19.48 -2.31 2.13
C ASP A 264 19.12 -1.71 3.50
N SER A 265 18.04 -2.20 4.13
CA SER A 265 17.62 -1.72 5.46
C SER A 265 18.71 -1.89 6.53
N GLN A 266 19.67 -2.80 6.35
CA GLN A 266 20.82 -2.98 7.25
C GLN A 266 21.84 -1.84 7.18
N ASP A 267 21.86 -1.10 6.07
CA ASP A 267 22.83 -0.04 5.80
C ASP A 267 22.24 1.37 5.99
N ASP A 268 20.92 1.52 6.09
CA ASP A 268 20.24 2.80 6.35
C ASP A 268 19.23 2.70 7.50
N ALA A 269 19.62 3.26 8.65
CA ALA A 269 18.82 3.34 9.87
C ALA A 269 17.43 3.99 9.65
N ARG A 270 17.30 4.90 8.67
CA ARG A 270 16.01 5.55 8.37
C ARG A 270 15.07 4.55 7.69
N VAL A 271 15.58 3.71 6.79
CA VAL A 271 14.79 2.64 6.16
C VAL A 271 14.37 1.59 7.18
N GLN A 272 15.28 1.18 8.08
CA GLN A 272 14.92 0.29 9.19
C GLN A 272 13.80 0.87 10.07
N LEU A 273 13.81 2.19 10.31
CA LEU A 273 12.76 2.84 11.08
C LEU A 273 11.44 2.94 10.29
N ALA A 274 11.49 3.02 8.96
CA ALA A 274 10.33 2.90 8.09
C ALA A 274 9.75 1.46 8.09
N ASP A 275 10.59 0.41 8.02
CA ASP A 275 10.19 -1.01 8.15
C ASP A 275 9.38 -1.21 9.42
N PHE A 276 9.92 -0.66 10.51
CA PHE A 276 9.30 -0.74 11.82
C PHE A 276 7.89 -0.16 11.82
N LEU A 277 7.72 1.05 11.30
CA LEU A 277 6.43 1.71 11.25
C LEU A 277 5.46 0.98 10.31
N ALA A 278 5.93 0.53 9.14
CA ALA A 278 5.13 -0.24 8.19
C ALA A 278 4.66 -1.56 8.82
N GLY A 279 5.54 -2.29 9.50
CA GLY A 279 5.23 -3.54 10.19
C GLY A 279 4.26 -3.37 11.34
N ALA A 280 4.41 -2.30 12.14
CA ALA A 280 3.52 -1.95 13.24
C ALA A 280 2.12 -1.62 12.73
N ALA A 281 2.03 -0.68 11.79
CA ALA A 281 0.78 -0.25 11.20
C ALA A 281 0.04 -1.40 10.50
N ARG A 282 0.76 -2.21 9.71
CA ARG A 282 0.19 -3.40 9.06
C ARG A 282 -0.41 -4.37 10.06
N ARG A 283 0.26 -4.64 11.18
CA ARG A 283 -0.25 -5.57 12.20
C ARG A 283 -1.50 -5.02 12.88
N ILE A 284 -1.49 -3.75 13.27
CA ILE A 284 -2.66 -3.10 13.87
C ILE A 284 -3.84 -3.12 12.88
N ALA A 285 -3.60 -2.76 11.63
CA ALA A 285 -4.59 -2.80 10.55
C ALA A 285 -5.16 -4.19 10.28
N ALA A 286 -4.33 -5.23 10.29
CA ALA A 286 -4.81 -6.60 10.19
C ALA A 286 -5.78 -6.94 11.34
N HIS A 287 -5.46 -6.51 12.57
CA HIS A 287 -6.33 -6.72 13.72
C HIS A 287 -7.66 -5.95 13.58
N VAL A 288 -7.64 -4.77 12.96
CA VAL A 288 -8.85 -3.98 12.66
C VAL A 288 -9.75 -4.75 11.69
N LEU A 289 -9.21 -5.27 10.57
CA LEU A 289 -9.98 -6.06 9.61
C LEU A 289 -10.57 -7.34 10.22
N GLU A 290 -9.84 -7.93 11.18
CA GLU A 290 -10.24 -9.14 11.90
C GLU A 290 -11.19 -8.86 13.08
N GLY A 291 -11.53 -7.59 13.35
CA GLY A 291 -12.44 -7.20 14.44
C GLY A 291 -11.88 -7.44 15.84
N ARG A 292 -10.55 -7.44 15.98
CA ARG A 292 -9.82 -7.77 17.23
C ARG A 292 -8.71 -6.77 17.58
N ALA A 293 -8.80 -5.56 17.04
CA ALA A 293 -7.85 -4.50 17.33
C ALA A 293 -8.03 -4.00 18.76
N ASP A 294 -6.90 -3.63 19.37
CA ASP A 294 -6.89 -2.86 20.60
C ASP A 294 -7.16 -1.38 20.25
N PRO A 295 -8.24 -0.76 20.77
CA PRO A 295 -8.57 0.63 20.44
C PRO A 295 -7.42 1.60 20.69
N ALA A 296 -6.66 1.42 21.77
CA ALA A 296 -5.56 2.33 22.10
C ALA A 296 -4.44 2.27 21.04
N LEU A 297 -4.19 1.10 20.45
CA LEU A 297 -3.22 0.98 19.36
C LEU A 297 -3.76 1.56 18.04
N VAL A 298 -5.07 1.50 17.82
CA VAL A 298 -5.72 2.10 16.64
C VAL A 298 -5.64 3.62 16.71
N ASP A 299 -5.90 4.21 17.87
CA ASP A 299 -5.78 5.65 18.10
C ASP A 299 -4.32 6.10 17.98
N LEU A 300 -3.39 5.32 18.53
CA LEU A 300 -1.97 5.64 18.50
C LEU A 300 -1.40 5.65 17.07
N ILE A 301 -1.89 4.79 16.16
CA ILE A 301 -1.42 4.79 14.76
C ILE A 301 -2.19 5.79 13.88
N ALA A 302 -3.40 6.21 14.28
CA ALA A 302 -4.29 7.03 13.46
C ALA A 302 -3.66 8.32 12.89
N PRO A 303 -2.83 9.10 13.62
CA PRO A 303 -2.19 10.31 13.09
C PRO A 303 -1.28 10.06 11.89
N TYR A 304 -0.80 8.83 11.74
CA TYR A 304 0.13 8.45 10.68
C TYR A 304 -0.59 7.90 9.45
N VAL A 305 -1.81 7.39 9.59
CA VAL A 305 -2.53 6.75 8.49
C VAL A 305 -2.99 7.81 7.48
N SER A 306 -2.54 7.65 6.24
CA SER A 306 -2.94 8.52 5.15
C SER A 306 -4.45 8.42 4.91
N PRO A 307 -5.16 9.55 4.72
CA PRO A 307 -6.58 9.54 4.33
C PRO A 307 -6.80 8.98 2.92
N ARG A 308 -5.72 8.73 2.16
CA ARG A 308 -5.76 8.10 0.82
C ARG A 308 -5.47 6.60 0.85
N SER A 309 -5.32 6.03 2.03
CA SER A 309 -5.23 4.57 2.24
C SER A 309 -6.43 3.87 1.60
N THR A 310 -6.19 2.71 0.99
CA THR A 310 -7.25 1.86 0.43
C THR A 310 -7.93 1.09 1.54
N TRP A 311 -8.93 1.72 2.15
CA TRP A 311 -9.66 1.20 3.31
C TRP A 311 -11.17 1.46 3.14
N LEU A 312 -12.01 0.56 3.67
CA LEU A 312 -13.47 0.61 3.47
C LEU A 312 -14.12 1.87 4.06
N ALA A 313 -13.64 2.30 5.22
CA ALA A 313 -14.04 3.52 5.89
C ALA A 313 -12.82 4.41 6.06
N ALA A 314 -13.03 5.68 6.44
CA ALA A 314 -11.96 6.44 7.08
C ALA A 314 -11.36 5.58 8.20
N TRP A 315 -10.03 5.64 8.34
CA TRP A 315 -9.36 4.93 9.42
C TRP A 315 -10.05 5.31 10.74
N PRO A 316 -10.36 4.35 11.63
CA PRO A 316 -10.99 4.68 12.90
C PRO A 316 -10.05 5.60 13.67
N SER A 317 -10.49 6.83 13.87
CA SER A 317 -9.91 7.73 14.85
C SER A 317 -11.06 8.14 15.75
N ASP A 318 -10.89 7.97 17.06
CA ASP A 318 -11.80 8.62 17.99
C ASP A 318 -11.62 10.13 17.82
N GLY A 319 -12.57 10.73 17.09
CA GLY A 319 -12.71 12.16 16.99
C GLY A 319 -13.15 12.73 18.33
N SER A 320 -12.20 12.97 19.22
CA SER A 320 -12.36 13.84 20.39
C SER A 320 -11.01 14.27 20.94
N ALA A 321 -10.62 15.49 20.58
CA ALA A 321 -10.02 16.40 21.55
C ALA A 321 -11.11 16.93 22.48
#